data_AF-A0A7X5E301-F1
#
_entry.id   AF-A0A7X5E301-F1
#
_cell.length_a   1.000
_cell.length_b   1.000
_cell.length_c   1.000
_cell.angle_alpha   90.00
_cell.angle_beta   90.00
_cell.angle_gamma   90.00
#
_symmetry.space_group_name_H-M   'P 1'
#
loop_
_entity.id
_entity.type
_entity.pdbx_description
1 polymer ?
#
loop_
_entity_poly.entity_id
_entity_poly.type
_entity_poly.pdbx_seq_one_letter_code
_entity_poly.pdbx_strand_id
1 'polypeptide(L)'
;MKELKPRIHENGIDYILVGDYYVPDWKLPEEHRPIGKWGNLHRAYLRQFRPALYSTLVLSCKLHTYLADLNEQATERCSLIIEQMAEVEGVDEALKASDQMLWVQSMNSIRSRAEEIIKHELIYC
;
A
#
# COMPACT_ATOMS: atom_id res chain seq x y z
N MET A 1 -15.41 49.25 7.86
CA MET A 1 -14.71 47.96 8.00
C MET A 1 -14.17 47.59 6.64
N LYS A 2 -12.90 47.19 6.50
CA LYS A 2 -12.40 46.64 5.22
C LYS A 2 -13.09 45.29 5.01
N GLU A 3 -13.77 45.12 3.88
CA GLU A 3 -14.33 43.82 3.50
C GLU A 3 -13.18 42.83 3.31
N LEU A 4 -13.18 41.74 4.08
CA LEU A 4 -12.22 40.66 3.94
C LEU A 4 -12.56 39.89 2.65
N LYS A 5 -11.56 39.66 1.81
CA LYS A 5 -11.73 38.89 0.58
C LYS A 5 -11.89 37.41 0.92
N PRO A 6 -12.71 36.64 0.19
CA PRO A 6 -12.85 35.22 0.45
C PRO A 6 -11.56 34.42 0.19
N ARG A 7 -10.68 34.93 -0.69
CA ARG A 7 -9.38 34.33 -1.02
C ARG A 7 -8.30 35.38 -1.16
N ILE A 8 -7.10 35.06 -0.67
CA ILE A 8 -5.89 35.87 -0.83
C ILE A 8 -4.71 34.99 -1.23
N HIS A 9 -3.72 35.57 -1.89
CA HIS A 9 -2.46 34.92 -2.23
C HIS A 9 -1.32 35.73 -1.62
N GLU A 10 -0.50 35.11 -0.77
CA GLU A 10 0.59 35.79 -0.07
C GLU A 10 1.76 34.82 0.17
N ASN A 11 2.99 35.28 -0.03
CA ASN A 11 4.21 34.46 0.12
C ASN A 11 4.20 33.15 -0.70
N GLY A 12 3.52 33.13 -1.85
CA GLY A 12 3.40 31.95 -2.71
C GLY A 12 2.36 30.92 -2.23
N ILE A 13 1.54 31.26 -1.24
CA ILE A 13 0.51 30.38 -0.66
C ILE A 13 -0.86 31.01 -0.91
N ASP A 14 -1.82 30.19 -1.33
CA ASP A 14 -3.23 30.57 -1.41
C ASP A 14 -3.89 30.38 -0.03
N TYR A 15 -4.73 31.32 0.37
CA TYR A 15 -5.48 31.24 1.62
C TYR A 15 -6.98 31.45 1.37
N ILE A 16 -7.79 30.79 2.20
CA ILE A 16 -9.24 30.92 2.26
C ILE A 16 -9.65 31.61 3.57
N LEU A 17 -10.63 32.50 3.50
CA LEU A 17 -11.20 33.13 4.69
C LEU A 17 -12.12 32.13 5.42
N VAL A 18 -11.81 31.83 6.68
CA VAL A 18 -12.61 30.99 7.57
C VAL A 18 -12.93 31.80 8.81
N GLY A 19 -14.18 32.25 8.94
CA GLY A 19 -14.58 33.19 10.00
C GLY A 19 -13.94 34.56 9.80
N ASP A 20 -13.09 34.96 10.74
CA ASP A 20 -12.37 36.24 10.77
C ASP A 20 -10.87 36.11 10.47
N TYR A 21 -10.38 34.92 10.08
CA TYR A 21 -8.97 34.67 9.78
C TYR A 21 -8.76 33.86 8.49
N TYR A 22 -7.55 33.96 7.93
CA TYR A 22 -7.16 33.25 6.71
C TYR A 22 -6.45 31.93 7.03
N VAL A 23 -6.85 30.86 6.36
CA VAL A 23 -6.24 29.52 6.46
C VAL A 23 -5.60 29.18 5.12
N PRO A 24 -4.35 28.71 5.08
CA PRO A 24 -3.74 28.20 3.85
C PRO A 24 -4.58 27.10 3.19
N ASP A 25 -4.82 27.21 1.88
CA ASP A 25 -5.52 26.23 1.05
C ASP A 25 -4.54 25.13 0.58
N TRP A 26 -3.94 24.40 1.55
CA TRP A 26 -3.05 23.28 1.25
C TRP A 26 -3.84 22.10 0.68
N LYS A 27 -3.57 21.75 -0.58
CA LYS A 27 -4.10 20.52 -1.18
C LYS A 27 -3.06 19.42 -1.11
N LEU A 28 -3.38 18.35 -0.41
CA LEU A 28 -2.61 17.11 -0.47
C LEU A 28 -2.82 16.44 -1.84
N PRO A 29 -1.82 15.74 -2.39
CA PRO A 29 -2.03 14.86 -3.52
C PRO A 29 -3.14 13.86 -3.20
N GLU A 30 -4.17 13.81 -4.04
CA GLU A 30 -5.25 12.83 -3.90
C GLU A 30 -4.74 11.45 -4.34
N GLU A 31 -4.48 10.58 -3.36
CA GLU A 31 -4.26 9.16 -3.58
C GLU A 31 -5.37 8.39 -2.88
N HIS A 32 -6.18 7.67 -3.66
CA HIS A 32 -7.36 6.96 -3.17
C HIS A 32 -7.17 5.44 -3.16
N ARG A 33 -6.09 4.93 -3.77
CA ARG A 33 -5.84 3.49 -3.79
C ARG A 33 -5.66 2.96 -2.37
N PRO A 34 -6.17 1.75 -2.06
CA PRO A 34 -5.99 1.17 -0.74
C PRO A 34 -4.54 0.73 -0.52
N ILE A 35 -4.00 1.02 0.66
CA ILE A 35 -2.68 0.52 1.10
C ILE A 35 -2.64 -1.02 1.15
N GLY A 36 -3.77 -1.69 1.40
CA GLY A 36 -3.87 -3.15 1.44
C GLY A 36 -3.03 -3.84 2.52
N LYS A 37 -2.97 -5.17 2.47
CA LYS A 37 -2.25 -6.01 3.46
C LYS A 37 -0.75 -5.72 3.45
N TRP A 38 -0.14 -5.76 2.26
CA TRP A 38 1.29 -5.67 2.08
C TRP A 38 1.82 -4.27 2.37
N GLY A 39 1.13 -3.24 1.89
CA GLY A 39 1.50 -1.86 2.19
C GLY A 39 1.41 -1.55 3.69
N ASN A 40 0.42 -2.10 4.41
CA ASN A 40 0.33 -1.89 5.85
C ASN A 40 1.46 -2.58 6.61
N LEU A 41 1.85 -3.77 6.18
CA LEU A 41 2.97 -4.51 6.75
C LEU A 41 4.28 -3.76 6.52
N HIS A 42 4.52 -3.29 5.30
CA HIS A 42 5.70 -2.51 4.96
C HIS A 42 5.73 -1.16 5.69
N ARG A 43 4.58 -0.51 5.86
CA ARG A 43 4.46 0.72 6.67
C ARG A 43 4.91 0.50 8.12
N ALA A 44 4.50 -0.61 8.73
CA ALA A 44 4.92 -0.96 10.09
C ALA A 44 6.45 -1.17 10.15
N TYR A 45 6.99 -1.90 9.18
CA TYR A 45 8.43 -2.12 9.05
C TYR A 45 9.20 -0.80 8.89
N LEU A 46 8.79 0.08 7.96
CA LEU A 46 9.42 1.39 7.77
C LEU A 46 9.43 2.22 9.04
N ARG A 47 8.31 2.23 9.79
CA ARG A 47 8.21 3.00 11.03
C ARG A 47 9.14 2.46 12.12
N GLN A 48 9.30 1.15 12.22
CA GLN A 48 10.08 0.51 13.29
C GLN A 48 11.58 0.42 12.96
N PHE A 49 11.93 0.12 11.71
CA PHE A 49 13.29 -0.22 11.32
C PHE A 49 13.93 0.80 10.37
N ARG A 50 13.13 1.63 9.67
CA ARG A 50 13.63 2.67 8.72
C ARG A 50 12.99 4.05 8.95
N PRO A 51 13.09 4.62 10.18
CA PRO A 51 12.39 5.86 10.53
C PRO A 51 12.80 7.07 9.68
N ALA A 52 14.05 7.10 9.19
CA ALA A 52 14.52 8.16 8.30
C ALA A 52 13.78 8.16 6.95
N LEU A 53 13.68 6.99 6.30
CA LEU A 53 12.94 6.83 5.03
C LEU A 53 11.45 7.13 5.23
N TYR A 54 10.86 6.61 6.29
CA TYR A 54 9.46 6.89 6.65
C TYR A 54 9.21 8.40 6.76
N SER A 55 10.06 9.12 7.49
CA SER A 55 9.94 10.56 7.69
C SER A 55 10.07 11.32 6.36
N THR A 56 11.01 10.95 5.51
CA THR A 56 11.16 11.53 4.17
C THR A 56 9.91 11.33 3.31
N LEU A 57 9.30 10.14 3.33
CA LEU A 57 8.07 9.85 2.57
C LEU A 57 6.87 10.63 3.11
N VAL A 58 6.77 10.81 4.43
CA VAL A 58 5.72 11.63 5.06
C VAL A 58 5.89 13.10 4.69
N LEU A 59 7.09 13.67 4.86
CA LEU A 59 7.35 15.08 4.59
C LEU A 59 7.22 15.43 3.11
N SER A 60 7.55 14.50 2.22
CA SER A 60 7.32 14.67 0.77
C SER A 60 5.89 14.40 0.33
N CYS A 61 4.98 14.04 1.25
CA CYS A 61 3.59 13.66 0.96
C CYS A 61 3.46 12.47 -0.02
N LYS A 62 4.46 11.58 -0.10
CA LYS A 62 4.51 10.44 -1.03
C LYS A 62 4.26 9.09 -0.37
N LEU A 63 4.13 9.05 0.96
CA LEU A 63 3.97 7.79 1.70
C LEU A 63 2.79 6.95 1.18
N HIS A 64 1.63 7.58 0.91
CA HIS A 64 0.45 6.83 0.52
C HIS A 64 0.63 6.14 -0.84
N THR A 65 1.03 6.89 -1.85
CA THR A 65 1.32 6.38 -3.21
C THR A 65 2.39 5.29 -3.18
N TYR A 66 3.50 5.51 -2.44
CA TYR A 66 4.56 4.51 -2.30
C TYR A 66 4.04 3.17 -1.75
N LEU A 67 3.23 3.22 -0.69
CA LEU A 67 2.67 2.00 -0.09
C LEU A 67 1.60 1.34 -0.95
N ALA A 68 0.82 2.12 -1.69
CA ALA A 68 -0.17 1.62 -2.64
C ALA A 68 0.52 0.89 -3.81
N ASP A 69 1.54 1.50 -4.41
CA ASP A 69 2.33 0.91 -5.49
C ASP A 69 3.01 -0.39 -5.04
N LEU A 70 3.59 -0.40 -3.84
CA LEU A 70 4.20 -1.60 -3.26
C LEU A 70 3.16 -2.70 -3.01
N ASN A 71 1.96 -2.33 -2.56
CA ASN A 71 0.90 -3.30 -2.31
C ASN A 71 0.40 -3.96 -3.60
N GLU A 72 0.23 -3.19 -4.68
CA GLU A 72 -0.13 -3.72 -5.99
C GLU A 72 0.94 -4.69 -6.50
N GLN A 73 2.21 -4.27 -6.49
CA GLN A 73 3.34 -5.12 -6.89
C GLN A 73 3.43 -6.41 -6.09
N ALA A 74 3.29 -6.33 -4.76
CA ALA A 74 3.34 -7.50 -3.88
C ALA A 74 2.17 -8.45 -4.11
N THR A 75 0.97 -7.91 -4.37
CA THR A 75 -0.24 -8.71 -4.62
C THR A 75 -0.15 -9.46 -5.95
N GLU A 76 0.29 -8.77 -7.01
CA GLU A 76 0.47 -9.37 -8.33
C GLU A 76 1.56 -10.45 -8.30
N ARG A 77 2.72 -10.14 -7.73
CA ARG A 77 3.83 -11.09 -7.61
C ARG A 77 3.44 -12.30 -6.76
N CYS A 78 2.71 -12.11 -5.66
CA CYS A 78 2.24 -13.22 -4.82
C CYS A 78 1.31 -14.16 -5.60
N SER A 79 0.38 -13.59 -6.38
CA SER A 79 -0.59 -14.35 -7.15
C SER A 79 0.11 -15.17 -8.24
N LEU A 80 1.06 -14.56 -8.95
CA LEU A 80 1.87 -15.24 -9.95
C LEU A 80 2.67 -16.41 -9.37
N ILE A 81 3.31 -16.23 -8.21
CA ILE A 81 4.04 -17.33 -7.54
C ILE A 81 3.09 -18.46 -7.16
N ILE A 82 1.91 -18.14 -6.64
CA ILE A 82 0.91 -19.15 -6.27
C ILE A 82 0.49 -19.97 -7.49
N GLU A 83 0.19 -19.31 -8.61
CA GLU A 83 -0.18 -19.98 -9.87
C GLU A 83 0.93 -20.90 -10.38
N GLN A 84 2.17 -20.39 -10.44
CA GLN A 84 3.32 -21.17 -10.89
C GLN A 84 3.61 -22.38 -10.00
N MET A 85 3.53 -22.22 -8.66
CA MET A 85 3.74 -23.33 -7.73
C MET A 85 2.62 -24.36 -7.82
N ALA A 86 1.37 -23.92 -8.01
CA ALA A 86 0.22 -24.83 -8.18
C ALA A 86 0.36 -25.66 -9.46
N GLU A 87 0.80 -25.05 -10.56
CA GLU A 87 1.06 -25.76 -11.82
C GLU A 87 2.18 -26.80 -11.65
N VAL A 88 3.30 -26.43 -11.04
CA VAL A 88 4.45 -27.32 -10.82
C VAL A 88 4.11 -28.49 -9.88
N GLU A 89 3.29 -28.25 -8.86
CA GLU A 89 2.90 -29.26 -7.87
C GLU A 89 1.65 -30.06 -8.28
N GLY A 90 1.05 -29.77 -9.44
CA GLY A 90 -0.15 -30.46 -9.94
C GLY A 90 -1.39 -30.22 -9.09
N VAL A 91 -1.49 -29.06 -8.45
CA VAL A 91 -2.62 -28.69 -7.59
C VAL A 91 -3.70 -28.02 -8.45
N ASP A 92 -4.52 -28.83 -9.10
CA ASP A 92 -5.53 -28.40 -10.06
C ASP A 92 -6.96 -28.77 -9.64
N GLU A 93 -7.94 -28.48 -10.51
CA GLU A 93 -9.35 -28.81 -10.25
C GLU A 93 -9.62 -30.34 -10.29
N ALA A 94 -8.76 -31.15 -10.92
CA ALA A 94 -8.89 -32.60 -10.89
C ALA A 94 -8.50 -33.17 -9.52
N LEU A 95 -7.44 -32.63 -8.91
CA LEU A 95 -7.10 -32.93 -7.51
C LEU A 95 -8.23 -32.51 -6.58
N LYS A 96 -8.81 -31.32 -6.78
CA LYS A 96 -9.92 -30.83 -5.97
C LYS A 96 -11.17 -31.70 -6.05
N ALA A 97 -11.46 -32.25 -7.23
CA ALA A 97 -12.60 -33.14 -7.45
C ALA A 97 -12.39 -34.55 -6.84
N SER A 98 -11.15 -35.03 -6.82
CA SER A 98 -10.81 -36.36 -6.29
C SER A 98 -10.54 -36.35 -4.78
N ASP A 99 -9.81 -35.35 -4.28
CA ASP A 99 -9.50 -35.13 -2.87
C ASP A 99 -9.45 -33.63 -2.54
N GLN A 100 -10.60 -33.10 -2.15
CA GLN A 100 -10.76 -31.70 -1.79
C GLN A 100 -9.90 -31.30 -0.59
N MET A 101 -9.70 -32.18 0.39
CA MET A 101 -8.95 -31.85 1.61
C MET A 101 -7.46 -31.73 1.31
N LEU A 102 -6.92 -32.63 0.50
CA LEU A 102 -5.56 -32.54 0.01
C LEU A 102 -5.36 -31.28 -0.83
N TRP A 103 -6.30 -30.94 -1.71
CA TRP A 103 -6.24 -29.70 -2.50
C TRP A 103 -6.16 -28.45 -1.62
N VAL A 104 -7.02 -28.35 -0.59
CA VAL A 104 -7.00 -27.22 0.36
C VAL A 104 -5.66 -27.16 1.11
N GLN A 105 -5.15 -28.31 1.56
CA GLN A 105 -3.87 -28.39 2.25
C GLN A 105 -2.72 -27.90 1.36
N SER A 106 -2.65 -28.38 0.12
CA SER A 106 -1.61 -28.00 -0.84
C SER A 106 -1.68 -26.53 -1.20
N MET A 107 -2.87 -25.98 -1.51
CA MET A 107 -3.02 -24.55 -1.79
C MET A 107 -2.65 -23.66 -0.60
N ASN A 108 -2.96 -24.09 0.63
CA ASN A 108 -2.53 -23.38 1.83
C ASN A 108 -1.00 -23.36 1.98
N SER A 109 -0.35 -24.50 1.73
CA SER A 109 1.11 -24.61 1.76
C SER A 109 1.78 -23.73 0.69
N ILE A 110 1.27 -23.75 -0.54
CA ILE A 110 1.72 -22.88 -1.64
C ILE A 110 1.59 -21.41 -1.25
N ARG A 111 0.40 -20.99 -0.82
CA ARG A 111 0.16 -19.60 -0.40
C ARG A 111 1.10 -19.17 0.72
N SER A 112 1.31 -20.01 1.74
CA SER A 112 2.23 -19.68 2.83
C SER A 112 3.66 -19.44 2.35
N ARG A 113 4.14 -20.26 1.40
CA ARG A 113 5.49 -20.11 0.83
C ARG A 113 5.60 -18.87 -0.05
N ALA A 114 4.60 -18.63 -0.89
CA ALA A 114 4.53 -17.42 -1.72
C ALA A 114 4.54 -16.14 -0.85
N GLU A 115 3.74 -16.10 0.21
CA GLU A 115 3.72 -14.97 1.14
C GLU A 115 5.08 -14.74 1.83
N GLU A 116 5.83 -15.81 2.13
CA GLU A 116 7.15 -15.70 2.74
C GLU A 116 8.19 -15.12 1.78
N ILE A 117 8.15 -15.52 0.50
CA ILE A 117 8.98 -14.93 -0.55
C ILE A 117 8.71 -13.42 -0.65
N ILE A 118 7.43 -13.02 -0.70
CA ILE A 118 7.06 -11.60 -0.78
C ILE A 118 7.55 -10.80 0.43
N LYS A 119 7.40 -11.34 1.64
CA LYS A 119 7.90 -10.70 2.86
C LYS A 119 9.40 -10.42 2.78
N HIS A 120 10.17 -11.42 2.37
CA HIS A 120 11.62 -11.32 2.27
C HIS A 120 12.06 -10.36 1.16
N GLU A 121 11.44 -10.43 -0.02
CA GLU A 121 11.89 -9.67 -1.19
C GLU A 121 11.40 -8.21 -1.21
N LEU A 122 10.17 -7.95 -0.74
CA LEU A 122 9.51 -6.65 -0.91
C LEU A 122 9.18 -5.95 0.41
N ILE A 123 8.89 -6.69 1.48
CA ILE A 123 8.34 -6.08 2.70
C ILE A 123 9.42 -5.73 3.72
N TYR A 124 10.40 -6.61 3.94
CA TYR A 124 11.43 -6.43 4.97
C TYR A 124 12.81 -6.15 4.39
N CYS A 125 12.84 -5.53 3.20
CA CYS A 125 14.06 -5.16 2.48
C CYS A 125 14.62 -3.79 2.88
#